data_AF-A0ABC9VGM0-F1
#
_entry.id   AF-A0ABC9VGM0-F1
#
_cell.length_a   1.000
_cell.length_b   1.000
_cell.length_c   1.000
_cell.angle_alpha   90.00
_cell.angle_beta   90.00
_cell.angle_gamma   90.00
#
_symmetry.space_group_name_H-M   'P 1'
#
loop_
_entity.id
_entity.type
_entity.pdbx_description
1 polymer ?
#
loop_
_entity_poly.entity_id
_entity_poly.type
_entity_poly.pdbx_seq_one_letter_code
_entity_poly.pdbx_strand_id
1 'polypeptide(L)'
;MKARLVDGMFGIKLVWPGWFEDPLAEVRVGFPAKYDQKFDIPIGSKMFIYITEYQRIMAINKVTGTWEEGKLRFSPTGRFPLCLPVETIFKADYGLGIREIRSIVPTFRPHEGLSYFPITEGEYLELEKLLMLNG
;
A
#
# COMPACT_ATOMS: atom_id res chain seq x y z
N MET A 1 -1.66 -25.33 17.55
CA MET A 1 -2.51 -25.04 16.37
C MET A 1 -1.70 -24.12 15.47
N LYS A 2 -1.16 -24.60 14.35
CA LYS A 2 -0.39 -23.74 13.43
C LYS A 2 -1.38 -22.80 12.75
N ALA A 3 -1.25 -21.49 12.98
CA ALA A 3 -2.01 -20.49 12.25
C ALA A 3 -1.78 -20.73 10.75
N ARG A 4 -2.86 -21.07 10.05
CA ARG A 4 -2.88 -21.12 8.59
C ARG A 4 -2.60 -19.69 8.15
N LEU A 5 -1.44 -19.44 7.54
CA LEU A 5 -1.18 -18.19 6.84
C LEU A 5 -2.30 -18.05 5.81
N VAL A 6 -3.21 -17.12 6.06
CA VAL A 6 -4.23 -16.72 5.09
C VAL A 6 -3.46 -16.11 3.92
N ASP A 7 -3.73 -16.54 2.70
CA ASP A 7 -3.21 -15.91 1.48
C ASP A 7 -3.48 -14.40 1.62
N GLY A 8 -2.40 -13.62 1.72
CA GLY A 8 -2.45 -12.26 2.22
C GLY A 8 -3.34 -11.36 1.38
N MET A 9 -3.84 -10.28 1.96
CA MET A 9 -4.53 -9.26 1.16
C MET A 9 -3.50 -8.47 0.36
N PHE A 10 -3.75 -8.29 -0.94
CA PHE A 10 -2.90 -7.51 -1.84
C PHE A 10 -3.60 -6.26 -2.32
N GLY A 11 -2.85 -5.18 -2.52
CA GLY A 11 -3.44 -3.98 -3.10
C GLY A 11 -2.46 -2.89 -3.46
N ILE A 12 -3.00 -1.83 -4.06
CA ILE A 12 -2.30 -0.62 -4.39
C ILE A 12 -2.79 0.47 -3.45
N LYS A 13 -1.90 0.96 -2.60
CA LYS A 13 -2.13 2.07 -1.68
C LYS A 13 -1.75 3.37 -2.36
N LEU A 14 -2.68 4.32 -2.37
CA LEU A 14 -2.43 5.66 -2.92
C LEU A 14 -1.95 6.58 -1.79
N VAL A 15 -0.79 7.21 -1.99
CA VAL A 15 -0.19 8.15 -1.04
C VAL A 15 0.04 9.51 -1.70
N TRP A 16 0.10 10.56 -0.87
CA TRP A 16 0.44 11.89 -1.34
C TRP A 16 1.92 11.97 -1.76
N PRO A 17 2.30 12.92 -2.62
CA PRO A 17 3.68 13.11 -3.08
C PRO A 17 4.72 13.22 -1.97
N GLY A 18 4.43 14.03 -0.94
CA GLY A 18 5.26 14.19 0.26
C GLY A 18 5.42 12.94 1.15
N TRP A 19 5.12 11.74 0.64
CA TRP A 19 5.26 10.50 1.40
C TRP A 19 6.72 10.07 1.51
N PHE A 20 7.57 10.34 0.52
CA PHE A 20 8.99 10.00 0.59
C PHE A 20 9.74 10.79 1.68
N GLU A 21 9.27 11.99 1.96
CA GLU A 21 9.82 12.91 2.95
C GLU A 21 9.19 12.72 4.34
N ASP A 22 8.15 11.88 4.47
CA ASP A 22 7.58 11.55 5.78
C ASP A 22 8.59 10.66 6.54
N PRO A 23 9.13 11.12 7.69
CA PRO A 23 10.09 10.33 8.48
C PRO A 23 9.51 9.01 9.00
N LEU A 24 8.18 8.83 8.93
CA LEU A 24 7.49 7.61 9.33
C LEU A 24 7.05 6.75 8.13
N ALA A 25 7.35 7.14 6.89
CA ALA A 25 6.93 6.44 5.66
C ALA A 25 7.28 4.95 5.64
N GLU A 26 8.41 4.59 6.24
CA GLU A 26 8.91 3.22 6.28
C GLU A 26 8.25 2.34 7.33
N VAL A 27 7.59 2.95 8.32
CA VAL A 27 7.03 2.24 9.49
C VAL A 27 5.52 2.36 9.59
N ARG A 28 4.90 3.27 8.84
CA ARG A 28 3.43 3.43 8.79
C ARG A 28 2.94 3.84 7.41
N VAL A 29 1.67 3.58 7.16
CA VAL A 29 0.95 4.22 6.06
C VAL A 29 -0.44 4.69 6.49
N GLY A 30 -0.77 5.94 6.14
CA GLY A 30 -1.99 6.60 6.57
C GLY A 30 -3.21 6.24 5.71
N PHE A 31 -4.39 6.13 6.32
CA PHE A 31 -5.68 5.88 5.67
C PHE A 31 -6.75 6.87 6.17
N PRO A 32 -7.72 7.23 5.31
CA PRO A 32 -8.92 7.93 5.75
C PRO A 32 -9.75 7.07 6.71
N ALA A 33 -10.43 7.69 7.68
CA ALA A 33 -11.21 7.01 8.73
C ALA A 33 -12.15 5.93 8.21
N LYS A 34 -12.78 6.12 7.05
CA LYS A 34 -13.74 5.17 6.45
C LYS A 34 -13.15 3.80 6.07
N TYR A 35 -11.83 3.60 6.15
CA TYR A 35 -11.18 2.39 5.65
C TYR A 35 -11.08 1.25 6.67
N ASP A 36 -11.07 1.52 7.99
CA ASP A 36 -11.04 0.45 9.00
C ASP A 36 -12.32 -0.40 9.01
N GLN A 37 -13.44 0.17 8.57
CA GLN A 37 -14.72 -0.54 8.40
C GLN A 37 -14.89 -1.20 7.03
N LYS A 38 -14.09 -0.79 6.03
CA LYS A 38 -14.23 -1.25 4.63
C LYS A 38 -13.28 -2.38 4.27
N PHE A 39 -12.13 -2.44 4.92
CA PHE A 39 -11.08 -3.39 4.60
C PHE A 39 -10.46 -3.94 5.87
N ASP A 40 -10.55 -5.25 6.05
CA ASP A 40 -9.73 -5.97 7.01
C ASP A 40 -8.41 -6.31 6.32
N ILE A 41 -7.36 -5.54 6.62
CA ILE A 41 -6.02 -5.73 6.05
C ILE A 41 -5.17 -6.48 7.10
N PRO A 42 -5.05 -7.82 7.03
CA PRO A 42 -4.36 -8.58 8.06
C PRO A 42 -2.84 -8.38 8.03
N ILE A 43 -2.19 -8.69 9.14
CA ILE A 43 -0.72 -8.77 9.22
C ILE A 43 -0.20 -9.73 8.16
N GLY A 44 0.89 -9.35 7.49
CA GLY A 44 1.48 -10.11 6.39
C GLY A 44 0.93 -9.73 5.01
N SER A 45 -0.16 -8.97 4.94
CA SER A 45 -0.64 -8.36 3.69
C SER A 45 0.47 -7.52 3.05
N LYS A 46 0.46 -7.44 1.72
CA LYS A 46 1.44 -6.65 0.97
C LYS A 46 0.71 -5.61 0.12
N MET A 47 1.32 -4.44 -0.03
CA MET A 47 0.75 -3.39 -0.85
C MET A 47 1.82 -2.62 -1.61
N PHE A 48 1.50 -2.28 -2.85
CA PHE A 48 2.26 -1.31 -3.62
C PHE A 48 1.96 0.10 -3.14
N ILE A 49 2.98 0.96 -3.08
CA ILE A 49 2.82 2.38 -2.79
C ILE A 49 2.79 3.15 -4.10
N TYR A 50 1.61 3.61 -4.49
CA TYR A 50 1.37 4.47 -5.63
C TYR A 50 1.36 5.94 -5.23
N ILE A 51 2.30 6.71 -5.77
CA ILE A 51 2.42 8.14 -5.51
C ILE A 51 1.57 8.90 -6.54
N THR A 52 0.57 9.64 -6.06
CA THR A 52 -0.45 10.23 -6.94
C THR A 52 0.08 11.31 -7.87
N GLU A 53 1.07 12.11 -7.45
CA GLU A 53 1.66 13.17 -8.28
C GLU A 53 2.51 12.58 -9.42
N TYR A 54 3.36 11.60 -9.10
CA TYR A 54 4.23 10.95 -10.07
C TYR A 54 3.48 9.92 -10.94
N GLN A 55 2.28 9.54 -10.50
CA GLN A 55 1.45 8.52 -11.12
C GLN A 55 2.16 7.18 -11.29
N ARG A 56 2.89 6.78 -10.25
CA ARG A 56 3.79 5.61 -10.27
C ARG A 56 3.70 4.79 -8.99
N ILE A 57 3.81 3.47 -9.13
CA ILE A 57 4.15 2.58 -8.01
C ILE A 57 5.65 2.70 -7.77
N MET A 58 6.05 3.03 -6.54
CA MET A 58 7.44 3.32 -6.18
C MET A 58 7.99 2.41 -5.08
N ALA A 59 7.15 1.71 -4.34
CA ALA A 59 7.59 0.86 -3.24
C ALA A 59 6.63 -0.31 -3.00
N ILE A 60 7.10 -1.28 -2.22
CA ILE A 60 6.28 -2.36 -1.68
C ILE A 60 6.39 -2.31 -0.16
N ASN A 61 5.23 -2.27 0.49
CA ASN A 61 5.10 -2.34 1.94
C ASN A 61 4.46 -3.65 2.36
N LYS A 62 4.95 -4.22 3.46
CA LYS A 62 4.34 -5.35 4.15
C LYS A 62 3.71 -4.87 5.45
N VAL A 63 2.51 -5.33 5.75
CA VAL A 63 1.79 -5.01 6.98
C VAL A 63 2.39 -5.78 8.15
N THR A 64 2.76 -5.05 9.20
CA THR A 64 3.45 -5.60 10.38
C THR A 64 2.61 -5.53 11.65
N GLY A 65 1.49 -4.81 11.62
CA GLY A 65 0.60 -4.67 12.77
C GLY A 65 -0.84 -4.34 12.35
N THR A 66 -1.71 -4.31 13.34
CA THR A 66 -3.15 -4.06 13.19
C THR A 66 -3.47 -2.56 13.16
N TRP A 67 -4.70 -2.23 12.77
CA TRP A 67 -5.23 -0.87 12.86
C TRP A 67 -5.16 -0.29 14.28
N GLU A 68 -5.47 -1.11 15.29
CA GLU A 68 -5.48 -0.67 16.69
C GLU A 68 -4.07 -0.35 17.18
N GLU A 69 -3.10 -1.22 16.87
CA GLU A 69 -1.69 -0.95 17.18
C GLU A 69 -1.22 0.35 16.51
N GLY A 70 -1.58 0.57 15.24
CA GLY A 70 -1.22 1.80 14.54
C GLY A 70 -1.87 3.06 15.13
N LYS A 71 -3.13 2.99 15.60
CA LYS A 71 -3.81 4.08 16.31
C LYS A 71 -3.05 4.46 17.59
N LEU A 72 -2.64 3.46 18.37
CA LEU A 72 -1.90 3.66 19.63
C LEU A 72 -0.49 4.20 19.40
N ARG A 73 0.20 3.73 18.35
CA ARG A 73 1.63 4.03 18.13
C ARG A 73 1.88 5.37 17.46
N PHE A 74 1.03 5.76 16.53
CA PHE A 74 1.30 6.89 15.62
C PHE A 74 0.43 8.12 15.88
N SER A 75 -0.52 8.05 16.83
CA SER A 75 -1.42 9.14 17.26
C SER A 75 -1.83 10.08 16.11
N PRO A 76 -2.37 9.55 14.99
CA PRO A 76 -2.52 10.35 13.79
C PRO A 76 -3.57 11.46 13.95
N THR A 77 -3.15 12.70 13.74
CA THR A 77 -4.04 13.87 13.68
C THR A 77 -4.34 14.24 12.22
N GLY A 78 -5.51 14.82 11.95
CA GLY A 78 -5.86 15.35 10.64
C GLY A 78 -6.51 14.36 9.66
N ARG A 79 -6.19 14.48 8.35
CA ARG A 79 -6.94 13.84 7.25
C ARG A 79 -6.79 12.31 7.16
N PHE A 80 -5.77 11.74 7.81
CA PHE A 80 -5.47 10.31 7.78
C PHE A 80 -5.36 9.72 9.19
N PRO A 81 -6.47 9.68 9.95
CA PRO A 81 -6.49 9.28 11.37
C PRO A 81 -6.33 7.78 11.59
N LEU A 82 -6.19 6.98 10.52
CA LEU A 82 -5.83 5.58 10.61
C LEU A 82 -4.40 5.42 10.12
N CYS A 83 -3.56 4.75 10.88
CA CYS A 83 -2.23 4.35 10.45
C CYS A 83 -2.16 2.84 10.52
N LEU A 84 -1.67 2.22 9.45
CA LEU A 84 -1.34 0.81 9.46
C LEU A 84 0.18 0.69 9.68
N PRO A 85 0.65 -0.05 10.70
CA PRO A 85 2.06 -0.36 10.84
C PRO A 85 2.53 -1.20 9.64
N VAL A 86 3.63 -0.78 9.03
CA VAL A 86 4.22 -1.43 7.86
C VAL A 86 5.73 -1.53 7.98
N GLU A 87 6.32 -2.30 7.08
CA GLU A 87 7.73 -2.32 6.76
C GLU A 87 7.86 -2.16 5.24
N THR A 88 8.66 -1.21 4.79
CA THR A 88 8.99 -1.10 3.36
C THR A 88 9.99 -2.18 2.99
N ILE A 89 9.56 -3.14 2.17
CA ILE A 89 10.40 -4.29 1.77
C ILE A 89 11.10 -4.08 0.41
N PHE A 90 10.67 -3.09 -0.36
CA PHE A 90 11.29 -2.72 -1.63
C PHE A 90 11.02 -1.25 -1.98
N LYS A 91 12.00 -0.56 -2.56
CA LYS A 91 11.86 0.77 -3.16
C LYS A 91 12.49 0.76 -4.55
N ALA A 92 11.78 1.32 -5.51
CA ALA A 92 12.24 1.50 -6.88
C ALA A 92 12.83 2.89 -7.07
N ASP A 93 13.84 3.02 -7.93
CA ASP A 93 14.37 4.31 -8.34
C ASP A 93 13.43 5.02 -9.32
N TYR A 94 12.85 4.28 -10.28
CA TYR A 94 11.97 4.83 -11.33
C TYR A 94 10.50 4.47 -11.16
N GLY A 95 10.21 3.27 -10.65
CA GLY A 95 8.85 2.77 -10.43
C GLY A 95 8.05 2.50 -11.71
N LEU A 96 6.83 1.95 -11.53
CA LEU A 96 5.93 1.60 -12.64
C LEU A 96 4.88 2.68 -12.86
N GLY A 97 4.79 3.20 -14.09
CA GLY A 97 3.77 4.17 -14.48
C GLY A 97 2.39 3.55 -14.74
N ILE A 98 1.36 4.40 -14.82
CA ILE A 98 -0.03 3.96 -15.00
C ILE A 98 -0.28 3.03 -16.19
N ARG A 99 0.50 3.15 -17.28
CA ARG A 99 0.38 2.26 -18.45
C ARG A 99 0.84 0.83 -18.13
N GLU A 100 1.98 0.69 -17.46
CA GLU A 100 2.52 -0.59 -17.01
C GLU A 100 1.63 -1.24 -15.95
N ILE A 101 1.11 -0.43 -15.02
CA ILE A 101 0.17 -0.94 -14.02
C ILE A 101 -1.08 -1.49 -14.71
N ARG A 102 -1.66 -0.75 -15.66
CA ARG A 102 -2.90 -1.15 -16.34
C ARG A 102 -2.74 -2.29 -17.34
N SER A 103 -1.51 -2.62 -17.78
CA SER A 103 -1.31 -3.83 -18.57
C SER A 103 -1.51 -5.10 -17.73
N ILE A 104 -1.35 -5.01 -16.39
CA ILE A 104 -1.55 -6.12 -15.46
C ILE A 104 -2.88 -5.99 -14.71
N VAL A 105 -3.25 -4.78 -14.30
CA VAL A 105 -4.49 -4.45 -13.57
C VAL A 105 -5.34 -3.46 -14.39
N PRO A 106 -6.04 -3.90 -15.46
CA PRO A 106 -6.76 -3.00 -16.36
C PRO A 106 -7.85 -2.16 -15.69
N THR A 107 -8.36 -2.62 -14.56
CA THR A 107 -9.42 -1.97 -13.77
C THR A 107 -8.88 -0.86 -12.86
N PHE A 108 -7.55 -0.77 -12.67
CA PHE A 108 -6.95 0.25 -11.81
C PHE A 108 -7.13 1.66 -12.39
N ARG A 109 -8.00 2.44 -11.75
CA ARG A 109 -8.30 3.83 -12.11
C ARG A 109 -8.12 4.73 -10.89
N PRO A 110 -6.91 5.30 -10.67
CA PRO A 110 -6.71 6.21 -9.55
C PRO A 110 -7.59 7.46 -9.74
N HIS A 111 -8.31 7.84 -8.70
CA HIS A 111 -9.18 9.01 -8.68
C HIS A 111 -9.23 9.61 -7.28
N GLU A 112 -9.75 10.83 -7.17
CA GLU A 112 -9.90 11.50 -5.88
C GLU A 112 -10.77 10.67 -4.92
N GLY A 113 -10.35 10.58 -3.67
CA GLY A 113 -11.05 9.85 -2.61
C GLY A 113 -10.80 8.33 -2.56
N LEU A 114 -10.08 7.76 -3.54
CA LEU A 114 -9.54 6.41 -3.48
C LEU A 114 -8.22 6.41 -2.71
N SER A 115 -8.13 5.59 -1.67
CA SER A 115 -6.91 5.47 -0.86
C SER A 115 -6.27 4.08 -0.95
N TYR A 116 -7.03 3.07 -1.33
CA TYR A 116 -6.56 1.70 -1.47
C TYR A 116 -7.42 0.97 -2.49
N PHE A 117 -6.77 0.19 -3.35
CA PHE A 117 -7.39 -0.61 -4.39
C PHE A 117 -6.95 -2.07 -4.21
N PRO A 118 -7.85 -3.01 -3.89
CA PRO A 118 -7.48 -4.42 -3.77
C PRO A 118 -7.12 -4.99 -5.13
N ILE A 119 -6.15 -5.90 -5.14
CA ILE A 119 -5.76 -6.68 -6.32
C ILE A 119 -5.70 -8.16 -5.96
N THR A 120 -5.75 -9.02 -6.97
CA THR A 120 -5.55 -10.45 -6.81
C THR A 120 -4.08 -10.78 -6.56
N GLU A 121 -3.80 -11.96 -6.02
CA GLU A 121 -2.43 -12.46 -5.87
C GLU A 121 -1.68 -12.54 -7.20
N GLY A 122 -2.34 -13.01 -8.27
CA GLY A 122 -1.74 -13.08 -9.60
C GLY A 122 -1.33 -11.70 -10.14
N GLU A 123 -2.20 -10.70 -9.99
CA GLU A 123 -1.89 -9.30 -10.33
C GLU A 123 -0.74 -8.77 -9.48
N TYR A 124 -0.69 -9.12 -8.20
CA TYR A 124 0.39 -8.73 -7.31
C TYR A 124 1.74 -9.29 -7.77
N LEU A 125 1.81 -10.60 -8.04
CA LEU A 125 3.05 -11.28 -8.43
C LEU A 125 3.61 -10.73 -9.74
N GLU A 126 2.76 -10.46 -10.72
CA GLU A 126 3.19 -9.87 -12.00
C GLU A 126 3.65 -8.41 -11.84
N LEU A 127 2.96 -7.60 -11.03
CA LEU A 127 3.41 -6.24 -10.72
C LEU A 127 4.72 -6.22 -9.94
N GLU A 128 4.89 -7.11 -8.97
CA GLU A 128 6.11 -7.23 -8.15
C GLU A 128 7.30 -7.58 -9.04
N LYS A 129 7.13 -8.58 -9.91
CA LYS A 129 8.13 -8.98 -10.90
C LYS A 129 8.51 -7.82 -11.82
N LEU A 130 7.53 -7.11 -12.38
CA LEU A 130 7.79 -5.97 -13.27
C LEU A 130 8.49 -4.82 -12.54
N LEU A 131 8.07 -4.53 -11.31
CA LEU A 131 8.65 -3.48 -10.47
C LEU A 131 10.11 -3.79 -10.12
N MET A 132 10.45 -5.05 -9.79
CA MET A 132 11.82 -5.47 -9.48
C MET A 132 12.75 -5.50 -10.70
N LEU A 133 12.20 -5.58 -11.92
CA LEU A 133 12.98 -5.54 -13.16
C LEU A 133 13.28 -4.10 -13.62
N ASN A 134 12.39 -3.17 -13.33
CA ASN A 134 12.43 -1.79 -13.82
C ASN A 134 12.72 -0.73 -12.72
N GLY A 135 12.78 -1.16 -11.46
CA GLY A 135 12.96 -0.32 -10.28
C GLY A 135 14.36 -0.41 -9.72
#